data_AF-V5RLK0-F1
#
_entry.id   AF-V5RLK0-F1
#
_cell.length_a   1.000
_cell.length_b   1.000
_cell.length_c   1.000
_cell.angle_alpha   90.00
_cell.angle_beta   90.00
_cell.angle_gamma   90.00
#
_symmetry.space_group_name_H-M   'P 1'
#
loop_
_entity.id
_entity.type
_entity.pdbx_description
1 polymer ?
#
loop_
_entity_poly.entity_id
_entity_poly.type
_entity_poly.pdbx_seq_one_letter_code
_entity_poly.pdbx_strand_id
1 'polypeptide(L)'
;MKINRNLEFSIKMVLLIFMIAFLILDFLFQIYIPKKNVSSLPTIERLNIYYSFFTTQSNYLVVFYLIFALCLKEAYNKKPPFGIELAITVYITTTMFVFWLGLVSSKDEFGSYQKANWVSTIILHLIIPSIMIYYFMISSGDYYYSFREHGKLSMYGITLYPLGYLCYAMIRGEYRFRLYGPKFFSNIYTYNNGHWVSSWEKIFGDKAGSIQNANPYTSQMWFPYWFMNLHTNYTLKDVNGNVWFPTNNISQTHAILIFALACFCISAIVITAQLFYLNWNNKKFYRWHDINENLLSKEEHDYRIKIEKLNKKNMMFYLKILLIHTNTELRNWKTSLKTLSKTERKKKLEEYKSELKKTRVNERLQKSKTRLEAKRNKEALNDLLNTLSTMDRSFVKHNLREAKRLQKLVKKGVLISNNDYKRYEQIIESLQNKDNKKMP
;
A
#
# COMPACT_ATOMS: atom_id res chain seq x y z
N MET A 1 -9.67 -18.29 -10.95
CA MET A 1 -9.28 -18.62 -12.34
C MET A 1 -7.79 -18.87 -12.35
N LYS A 2 -7.37 -20.12 -12.58
CA LYS A 2 -5.95 -20.40 -12.83
C LYS A 2 -5.65 -19.93 -14.24
N ILE A 3 -4.81 -18.90 -14.37
CA ILE A 3 -4.27 -18.51 -15.67
C ILE A 3 -3.50 -19.73 -16.21
N ASN A 4 -3.66 -20.03 -17.51
CA ASN A 4 -2.87 -21.07 -18.16
C ASN A 4 -1.37 -20.79 -17.90
N ARG A 5 -0.61 -21.81 -17.48
CA ARG A 5 0.83 -21.66 -17.17
C ARG A 5 1.61 -21.07 -18.36
N ASN A 6 1.28 -21.47 -19.57
CA ASN A 6 1.93 -20.97 -20.78
C ASN A 6 1.59 -19.49 -21.00
N LEU A 7 0.33 -19.12 -20.78
CA LEU A 7 -0.09 -17.72 -20.85
C LEU A 7 0.60 -16.85 -19.78
N GLU A 8 0.73 -17.38 -18.55
CA GLU A 8 1.44 -16.71 -17.46
C GLU A 8 2.90 -16.42 -17.83
N PHE A 9 3.59 -17.42 -18.39
CA PHE A 9 4.96 -17.30 -18.87
C PHE A 9 5.06 -16.29 -20.03
N SER A 10 4.21 -16.41 -21.04
CA SER A 10 4.20 -15.51 -22.20
C SER A 10 3.97 -14.05 -21.80
N ILE A 11 3.04 -13.79 -20.87
CA ILE A 11 2.80 -12.42 -20.35
C ILE A 11 4.07 -11.87 -19.69
N LYS A 12 4.71 -12.64 -18.80
CA LYS A 12 5.95 -12.23 -18.12
C LYS A 12 7.09 -11.98 -19.12
N MET A 13 7.22 -12.82 -20.15
CA MET A 13 8.25 -12.68 -21.17
C MET A 13 8.03 -11.44 -22.04
N VAL A 14 6.79 -11.22 -22.50
CA VAL A 14 6.43 -10.02 -23.26
C VAL A 14 6.69 -8.78 -22.42
N LEU A 15 6.24 -8.76 -21.15
CA LEU A 15 6.51 -7.65 -20.23
C LEU A 15 8.01 -7.39 -20.05
N LEU A 16 8.82 -8.44 -19.91
CA LEU A 16 10.27 -8.31 -19.78
C LEU A 16 10.90 -7.67 -21.03
N ILE A 17 10.55 -8.16 -22.23
CA ILE A 17 11.07 -7.61 -23.49
C ILE A 17 10.69 -6.13 -23.62
N PHE A 18 9.42 -5.79 -23.38
CA PHE A 18 8.96 -4.40 -23.42
C PHE A 18 9.67 -3.54 -22.39
N MET A 19 9.82 -4.01 -21.15
CA MET A 19 10.54 -3.27 -20.11
C MET A 19 11.99 -3.00 -20.48
N ILE A 20 12.72 -4.00 -20.99
CA ILE A 20 14.11 -3.82 -21.42
C ILE A 20 14.18 -2.81 -22.57
N ALA A 21 13.32 -2.95 -23.59
CA ALA A 21 13.28 -2.03 -24.72
C ALA A 21 12.99 -0.58 -24.28
N PHE A 22 12.00 -0.38 -23.40
CA PHE A 22 11.67 0.96 -22.89
C PHE A 22 12.73 1.51 -21.95
N LEU A 23 13.43 0.68 -21.18
CA LEU A 23 14.55 1.15 -20.35
C LEU A 23 15.76 1.57 -21.19
N ILE A 24 16.07 0.83 -22.26
CA ILE A 24 17.10 1.23 -23.22
C ILE A 24 16.69 2.55 -23.88
N LEU A 25 15.45 2.67 -24.35
CA LEU A 25 14.93 3.90 -24.96
C LEU A 25 14.99 5.08 -23.99
N ASP A 26 14.55 4.87 -22.74
CA ASP A 26 14.56 5.90 -21.71
C ASP A 26 15.98 6.34 -21.34
N PHE A 27 16.93 5.40 -21.26
CA PHE A 27 18.36 5.69 -21.10
C PHE A 27 18.91 6.52 -22.27
N LEU A 28 18.60 6.13 -23.51
CA LEU A 28 18.98 6.90 -24.71
C LEU A 28 18.36 8.30 -24.70
N PHE A 29 17.11 8.46 -24.24
CA PHE A 29 16.50 9.77 -24.06
C PHE A 29 17.23 10.61 -23.02
N GLN A 30 17.71 10.05 -21.90
CA GLN A 30 18.52 10.84 -20.95
C GLN A 30 19.86 11.32 -21.55
N ILE A 31 20.42 10.58 -22.50
CA ILE A 31 21.66 10.96 -23.18
C ILE A 31 21.37 12.01 -24.26
N TYR A 32 20.45 11.73 -25.17
CA TYR A 32 20.29 12.50 -26.42
C TYR A 32 19.13 13.51 -26.39
N ILE A 33 18.07 13.24 -25.63
CA ILE A 33 16.85 14.07 -25.56
C ILE A 33 16.44 14.32 -24.09
N PRO A 34 17.35 14.84 -23.24
CA PRO A 34 17.07 15.02 -21.82
C PRO A 34 15.94 16.01 -21.56
N LYS A 35 15.39 15.97 -20.34
CA LYS A 35 14.42 16.97 -19.89
C LYS A 35 15.05 18.36 -19.90
N LYS A 36 14.23 19.39 -20.14
CA LYS A 36 14.72 20.78 -20.33
C LYS A 36 15.54 21.31 -19.16
N ASN A 37 15.25 20.88 -17.94
CA ASN A 37 15.91 21.33 -16.71
C ASN A 37 17.22 20.57 -16.38
N VAL A 38 17.58 19.55 -17.16
CA VAL A 38 18.85 18.82 -17.02
C VAL A 38 19.64 18.77 -18.32
N SER A 39 19.12 19.35 -19.41
CA SER A 39 19.75 19.31 -20.73
C SER A 39 21.07 20.09 -20.79
N SER A 40 21.24 21.13 -19.98
CA SER A 40 22.50 21.89 -19.91
C SER A 40 23.60 21.17 -19.11
N LEU A 41 23.27 20.09 -18.39
CA LEU A 41 24.25 19.34 -17.60
C LEU A 41 25.13 18.45 -18.48
N PRO A 42 26.38 18.17 -18.09
CA PRO A 42 27.20 17.14 -18.72
C PRO A 42 26.53 15.76 -18.70
N THR A 43 26.84 14.91 -19.68
CA THR A 43 26.17 13.59 -19.84
C THR A 43 26.30 12.72 -18.60
N ILE A 44 27.49 12.69 -17.98
CA ILE A 44 27.73 11.89 -16.77
C ILE A 44 26.87 12.35 -15.59
N GLU A 45 26.62 13.66 -15.47
CA GLU A 45 25.78 14.22 -14.42
C GLU A 45 24.31 13.91 -14.65
N ARG A 46 23.85 13.94 -15.91
CA ARG A 46 22.49 13.52 -16.28
C ARG A 46 22.24 12.06 -15.89
N LEU A 47 23.19 11.17 -16.19
CA LEU A 47 23.11 9.76 -15.80
C LEU A 47 23.12 9.58 -14.28
N ASN A 48 23.97 10.32 -13.56
CA ASN A 48 24.01 10.27 -12.10
C ASN A 48 22.67 10.69 -11.48
N ILE A 49 22.04 11.74 -12.01
CA ILE A 49 20.69 12.17 -11.61
C ILE A 49 19.67 11.10 -11.96
N TYR A 50 19.69 10.58 -13.18
CA TYR A 50 18.75 9.57 -13.66
C TYR A 50 18.70 8.31 -12.76
N TYR A 51 19.87 7.74 -12.41
CA TYR A 51 19.95 6.56 -11.54
C TYR A 51 19.70 6.86 -10.06
N SER A 52 19.61 8.14 -9.67
CA SER A 52 19.28 8.53 -8.30
C SER A 52 17.78 8.48 -8.00
N PHE A 53 16.92 8.41 -9.02
CA PHE A 53 15.47 8.29 -8.82
C PHE A 53 15.08 6.89 -8.35
N PHE A 54 14.24 6.83 -7.30
CA PHE A 54 13.67 5.58 -6.79
C PHE A 54 12.94 4.80 -7.87
N THR A 55 12.25 5.51 -8.76
CA THR A 55 11.46 4.92 -9.84
C THR A 55 12.32 4.23 -10.87
N THR A 56 13.41 4.86 -11.29
CA THR A 56 14.43 4.26 -12.15
C THR A 56 14.96 2.97 -11.52
N GLN A 57 15.44 3.03 -10.28
CA GLN A 57 15.96 1.86 -9.56
C GLN A 57 14.91 0.75 -9.45
N SER A 58 13.66 1.10 -9.17
CA SER A 58 12.57 0.13 -9.08
C SER A 58 12.26 -0.54 -10.43
N ASN A 59 12.36 0.16 -11.56
CA ASN A 59 12.14 -0.44 -12.88
C ASN A 59 13.20 -1.51 -13.17
N TYR A 60 14.48 -1.24 -12.88
CA TYR A 60 15.54 -2.25 -13.01
C TYR A 60 15.31 -3.43 -12.06
N LEU A 61 14.89 -3.18 -10.81
CA LEU A 61 14.54 -4.23 -9.86
C LEU A 61 13.42 -5.14 -10.41
N VAL A 62 12.42 -4.57 -11.10
CA VAL A 62 11.35 -5.35 -11.74
C VAL A 62 11.87 -6.19 -12.90
N VAL A 63 12.78 -5.67 -13.73
CA VAL A 63 13.44 -6.47 -14.78
C VAL A 63 14.16 -7.67 -14.17
N PHE A 64 14.97 -7.45 -13.13
CA PHE A 64 15.66 -8.55 -12.43
C PHE A 64 14.68 -9.56 -11.83
N TYR A 65 13.58 -9.08 -11.24
CA TYR A 65 12.52 -9.95 -10.74
C TYR A 65 11.87 -10.78 -11.85
N LEU A 66 11.56 -10.19 -13.00
CA LEU A 66 10.96 -10.90 -14.13
C LEU A 66 11.90 -11.97 -14.69
N ILE A 67 13.19 -11.65 -14.84
CA ILE A 67 14.23 -12.63 -15.22
C ILE A 67 14.26 -13.77 -14.20
N PHE A 68 14.36 -13.44 -12.91
CA PHE A 68 14.35 -14.43 -11.83
C PHE A 68 13.10 -15.32 -11.87
N ALA A 69 11.92 -14.72 -12.04
CA ALA A 69 10.65 -15.42 -12.09
C ALA A 69 10.54 -16.36 -13.30
N LEU A 70 11.03 -15.95 -14.47
CA LEU A 70 11.07 -16.78 -15.68
C LEU A 70 12.07 -17.91 -15.54
N CYS A 71 13.29 -17.64 -15.06
CA CYS A 71 14.32 -18.67 -14.82
C CYS A 71 13.86 -19.70 -13.79
N LEU A 72 13.25 -19.28 -12.67
CA LEU A 72 12.72 -20.20 -11.66
C LEU A 72 11.60 -21.08 -12.22
N LYS A 73 10.78 -20.50 -13.11
CA LYS A 73 9.71 -21.21 -13.78
C LYS A 73 10.25 -22.24 -14.77
N GLU A 74 11.26 -21.90 -15.56
CA GLU A 74 11.84 -22.79 -16.56
C GLU A 74 12.69 -23.89 -15.90
N ALA A 75 13.61 -23.52 -15.03
CA ALA A 75 14.56 -24.47 -14.43
C ALA A 75 13.93 -25.41 -13.41
N TYR A 76 12.90 -24.95 -12.67
CA TYR A 76 12.35 -25.71 -11.54
C TYR A 76 10.82 -25.90 -11.60
N ASN A 77 10.14 -25.37 -12.62
CA ASN A 77 8.67 -25.34 -12.69
C ASN A 77 7.99 -24.68 -11.46
N LYS A 78 8.74 -23.87 -10.71
CA LYS A 78 8.30 -23.23 -9.45
C LYS A 78 7.89 -21.77 -9.68
N LYS A 79 6.96 -21.29 -8.86
CA LYS A 79 6.63 -19.87 -8.77
C LYS A 79 7.56 -19.17 -7.77
N PRO A 80 7.81 -17.86 -7.92
CA PRO A 80 8.52 -17.09 -6.90
C PRO A 80 7.81 -17.20 -5.54
N PRO A 81 8.56 -17.15 -4.42
CA PRO A 81 7.97 -17.06 -3.10
C PRO A 81 7.03 -15.85 -3.01
N PHE A 82 5.83 -16.04 -2.46
CA PHE A 82 4.80 -14.99 -2.35
C PHE A 82 5.34 -13.69 -1.70
N GLY A 83 6.23 -13.80 -0.71
CA GLY A 83 6.84 -12.64 -0.07
C GLY A 83 7.62 -11.75 -1.03
N ILE A 84 8.32 -12.33 -2.02
CA ILE A 84 9.06 -11.58 -3.05
C ILE A 84 8.08 -10.92 -4.02
N GLU A 85 7.06 -11.66 -4.49
CA GLU A 85 6.03 -11.11 -5.39
C GLU A 85 5.29 -9.94 -4.73
N LEU A 86 4.95 -10.08 -3.44
CA LEU A 86 4.33 -9.05 -2.62
C LEU A 86 5.23 -7.82 -2.48
N ALA A 87 6.53 -8.03 -2.17
CA ALA A 87 7.50 -6.95 -2.04
C ALA A 87 7.61 -6.12 -3.33
N ILE A 88 7.81 -6.79 -4.46
CA ILE A 88 7.92 -6.15 -5.77
C ILE A 88 6.63 -5.41 -6.12
N THR A 89 5.46 -6.02 -5.91
CA THR A 89 4.18 -5.37 -6.19
C THR A 89 3.99 -4.12 -5.34
N VAL A 90 4.29 -4.18 -4.04
CA VAL A 90 4.22 -3.03 -3.14
C VAL A 90 5.16 -1.92 -3.59
N TYR A 91 6.37 -2.25 -4.04
CA TYR A 91 7.32 -1.26 -4.55
C TYR A 91 6.81 -0.59 -5.81
N ILE A 92 6.37 -1.36 -6.81
CA ILE A 92 5.78 -0.85 -8.04
C ILE A 92 4.61 0.10 -7.73
N THR A 93 3.71 -0.31 -6.83
CA THR A 93 2.56 0.53 -6.43
C THR A 93 3.03 1.82 -5.76
N THR A 94 3.97 1.73 -4.82
CA THR A 94 4.49 2.89 -4.10
C THR A 94 5.22 3.84 -5.05
N THR A 95 6.08 3.33 -5.93
CA THR A 95 6.84 4.13 -6.88
C THR A 95 5.93 4.82 -7.87
N MET A 96 4.90 4.13 -8.37
CA MET A 96 3.87 4.72 -9.22
C MET A 96 3.20 5.91 -8.52
N PHE A 97 2.72 5.74 -7.27
CA PHE A 97 2.08 6.84 -6.55
C PHE A 97 3.04 8.00 -6.24
N VAL A 98 4.24 7.71 -5.72
CA VAL A 98 5.23 8.74 -5.38
C VAL A 98 5.68 9.51 -6.62
N PHE A 99 5.89 8.81 -7.74
CA PHE A 99 6.25 9.44 -9.02
C PHE A 99 5.18 10.39 -9.50
N TRP A 100 3.93 9.92 -9.62
CA TRP A 100 2.85 10.74 -10.16
C TRP A 100 2.49 11.91 -9.23
N LEU A 101 2.50 11.69 -7.92
CA LEU A 101 2.32 12.78 -6.96
C LEU A 101 3.47 13.78 -7.04
N GLY A 102 4.72 13.32 -7.12
CA GLY A 102 5.90 14.18 -7.27
C GLY A 102 5.86 15.02 -8.55
N LEU A 103 5.51 14.38 -9.67
CA LEU A 103 5.40 15.02 -10.99
C LEU A 103 4.28 16.07 -11.04
N VAL A 104 3.08 15.74 -10.52
CA VAL A 104 1.92 16.64 -10.55
C VAL A 104 2.09 17.81 -9.56
N SER A 105 2.79 17.59 -8.45
CA SER A 105 3.03 18.65 -7.45
C SER A 105 4.18 19.59 -7.81
N SER A 106 5.08 19.19 -8.72
CA SER A 106 6.22 20.02 -9.15
C SER A 106 5.98 20.67 -10.51
N LYS A 107 5.72 21.99 -10.49
CA LYS A 107 5.53 22.80 -11.70
C LYS A 107 6.75 22.72 -12.63
N ASP A 108 7.95 22.77 -12.05
CA ASP A 108 9.21 22.73 -12.79
C ASP A 108 9.41 21.37 -13.48
N GLU A 109 9.04 20.29 -12.81
CA GLU A 109 9.13 18.95 -13.39
C GLU A 109 8.13 18.79 -14.52
N PHE A 110 6.84 19.07 -14.28
CA PHE A 110 5.79 18.87 -15.25
C PHE A 110 6.06 19.59 -16.58
N GLY A 111 6.52 20.85 -16.51
CA GLY A 111 6.86 21.66 -17.69
C GLY A 111 8.16 21.28 -18.40
N SER A 112 9.01 20.46 -17.78
CA SER A 112 10.33 20.07 -18.32
C SER A 112 10.27 18.92 -19.34
N TYR A 113 9.17 18.15 -19.36
CA TYR A 113 9.05 16.98 -20.23
C TYR A 113 8.74 17.36 -21.67
N GLN A 114 9.51 16.80 -22.59
CA GLN A 114 9.21 16.83 -24.01
C GLN A 114 8.17 15.75 -24.38
N LYS A 115 7.55 15.86 -25.55
CA LYS A 115 6.53 14.90 -26.02
C LYS A 115 7.03 13.45 -25.98
N ALA A 116 8.27 13.20 -26.42
CA ALA A 116 8.89 11.87 -26.37
C ALA A 116 9.08 11.36 -24.93
N ASN A 117 9.53 12.24 -24.03
CA ASN A 117 9.73 11.91 -22.61
C ASN A 117 8.41 11.58 -21.91
N TRP A 118 7.30 12.21 -22.30
CA TRP A 118 5.96 11.87 -21.80
C TRP A 118 5.53 10.46 -22.18
N VAL A 119 5.79 10.02 -23.41
CA VAL A 119 5.47 8.66 -23.85
C VAL A 119 6.23 7.63 -23.02
N SER A 120 7.56 7.78 -22.89
CA SER A 120 8.39 6.92 -22.03
C SER A 120 7.86 6.90 -20.58
N THR A 121 7.54 8.08 -20.05
CA THR A 121 7.06 8.25 -18.68
C THR A 121 5.75 7.52 -18.43
N ILE A 122 4.75 7.71 -19.29
CA ILE A 122 3.43 7.05 -19.15
C ILE A 122 3.59 5.52 -19.22
N ILE A 123 4.42 5.04 -20.14
CA ILE A 123 4.60 3.60 -20.33
C ILE A 123 5.30 2.97 -19.12
N LEU A 124 6.46 3.52 -18.72
CA LEU A 124 7.28 2.99 -17.64
C LEU A 124 6.69 3.21 -16.24
N HIS A 125 5.96 4.32 -16.02
CA HIS A 125 5.52 4.71 -14.68
C HIS A 125 4.01 4.65 -14.48
N LEU A 126 3.23 4.22 -15.48
CA LEU A 126 1.78 4.01 -15.32
C LEU A 126 1.32 2.69 -15.94
N ILE A 127 1.56 2.48 -17.23
CA ILE A 127 1.01 1.31 -17.94
C ILE A 127 1.64 0.01 -17.44
N ILE A 128 2.97 -0.10 -17.48
CA ILE A 128 3.69 -1.30 -17.02
C ILE A 128 3.41 -1.59 -15.54
N PRO A 129 3.53 -0.61 -14.61
CA PRO A 129 3.10 -0.78 -13.22
C PRO A 129 1.68 -1.29 -13.06
N SER A 130 0.71 -0.71 -13.79
CA SER A 130 -0.70 -1.11 -13.73
C SER A 130 -0.90 -2.56 -14.18
N ILE A 131 -0.23 -2.98 -15.28
CA ILE A 131 -0.29 -4.36 -15.76
C ILE A 131 0.32 -5.31 -14.72
N MET A 132 1.46 -4.96 -14.12
CA MET A 132 2.11 -5.77 -13.08
C MET A 132 1.23 -5.93 -11.83
N ILE A 133 0.62 -4.83 -11.35
CA ILE A 133 -0.31 -4.85 -10.21
C ILE A 133 -1.53 -5.71 -10.54
N TYR A 134 -2.13 -5.51 -11.72
CA TYR A 134 -3.27 -6.29 -12.19
C TYR A 134 -2.92 -7.78 -12.29
N TYR A 135 -1.77 -8.09 -12.87
CA TYR A 135 -1.24 -9.44 -12.97
C TYR A 135 -1.10 -10.08 -11.58
N PHE A 136 -0.45 -9.42 -10.62
CA PHE A 136 -0.35 -9.90 -9.23
C PHE A 136 -1.73 -10.19 -8.63
N MET A 137 -2.70 -9.29 -8.80
CA MET A 137 -4.05 -9.49 -8.26
C MET A 137 -4.75 -10.74 -8.83
N ILE A 138 -4.46 -11.11 -10.08
CA ILE A 138 -5.05 -12.28 -10.74
C ILE A 138 -4.20 -13.55 -10.58
N SER A 139 -2.90 -13.45 -10.34
CA SER A 139 -2.05 -14.61 -10.10
C SER A 139 -1.99 -15.02 -8.62
N SER A 140 -2.24 -14.10 -7.68
CA SER A 140 -2.18 -14.36 -6.24
C SER A 140 -3.26 -15.34 -5.75
N GLY A 141 -3.20 -15.75 -4.49
CA GLY A 141 -4.23 -16.55 -3.82
C GLY A 141 -3.97 -18.06 -3.83
N ASP A 142 -2.79 -18.49 -4.25
CA ASP A 142 -2.37 -19.90 -4.19
C ASP A 142 -1.93 -20.32 -2.79
N TYR A 143 -1.53 -19.38 -1.93
CA TYR A 143 -1.06 -19.66 -0.57
C TYR A 143 -1.72 -18.72 0.44
N TYR A 144 -2.05 -19.24 1.62
CA TYR A 144 -2.40 -18.41 2.75
C TYR A 144 -1.15 -17.77 3.35
N TYR A 145 -1.22 -16.49 3.69
CA TYR A 145 -0.13 -15.80 4.37
C TYR A 145 -0.65 -15.03 5.58
N SER A 146 -0.18 -15.39 6.78
CA SER A 146 -0.71 -14.82 8.02
C SER A 146 -0.28 -13.36 8.21
N PHE A 147 -1.22 -12.47 8.52
CA PHE A 147 -0.92 -11.06 8.85
C PHE A 147 0.09 -10.93 10.00
N ARG A 148 0.05 -11.85 10.96
CA ARG A 148 0.95 -11.82 12.11
C ARG A 148 2.36 -12.23 11.73
N GLU A 149 2.50 -13.25 10.88
CA GLU A 149 3.82 -13.69 10.40
C GLU A 149 4.42 -12.64 9.48
N HIS A 150 3.59 -12.05 8.61
CA HIS A 150 3.97 -10.89 7.81
C HIS A 150 4.52 -9.76 8.67
N GLY A 151 3.82 -9.40 9.75
CA GLY A 151 4.22 -8.32 10.65
C GLY A 151 5.52 -8.54 11.44
N LYS A 152 6.15 -9.73 11.40
CA LYS A 152 7.38 -10.00 12.15
C LYS A 152 8.65 -9.60 11.41
N LEU A 153 8.87 -10.14 10.21
CA LEU A 153 10.10 -9.92 9.44
C LEU A 153 9.78 -9.40 8.04
N SER A 154 8.80 -9.99 7.36
CA SER A 154 8.46 -9.63 5.99
C SER A 154 8.02 -8.17 5.85
N MET A 155 7.24 -7.65 6.79
CA MET A 155 6.79 -6.27 6.78
C MET A 155 7.97 -5.29 6.87
N TYR A 156 8.90 -5.53 7.81
CA TYR A 156 10.10 -4.71 7.95
C TYR A 156 11.04 -4.90 6.76
N GLY A 157 11.18 -6.12 6.24
CA GLY A 157 12.00 -6.41 5.05
C GLY A 157 11.51 -5.64 3.82
N ILE A 158 10.19 -5.55 3.62
CA ILE A 158 9.62 -4.73 2.54
C ILE A 158 9.81 -3.24 2.84
N THR A 159 9.67 -2.79 4.09
CA THR A 159 9.85 -1.37 4.41
C THR A 159 11.33 -0.92 4.40
N LEU A 160 12.28 -1.85 4.51
CA LEU A 160 13.71 -1.54 4.60
C LEU A 160 14.26 -0.91 3.32
N TYR A 161 13.80 -1.33 2.14
CA TYR A 161 14.32 -0.80 0.88
C TYR A 161 13.97 0.69 0.67
N PRO A 162 12.69 1.14 0.80
CA PRO A 162 12.36 2.57 0.79
C PRO A 162 13.12 3.39 1.84
N LEU A 163 13.35 2.82 3.03
CA LEU A 163 14.12 3.48 4.08
C LEU A 163 15.59 3.65 3.68
N GLY A 164 16.22 2.58 3.18
CA GLY A 164 17.59 2.62 2.67
C GLY A 164 17.75 3.61 1.52
N TYR A 165 16.77 3.66 0.60
CA TYR A 165 16.71 4.65 -0.46
C TYR A 165 16.63 6.08 0.09
N LEU A 166 15.78 6.34 1.09
CA LEU A 166 15.67 7.65 1.72
C LEU A 166 17.03 8.10 2.29
N CYS A 167 17.70 7.23 3.06
CA CYS A 167 19.04 7.52 3.58
C CYS A 167 20.03 7.85 2.46
N TYR A 168 20.08 7.02 1.41
CA TYR A 168 20.91 7.26 0.23
C TYR A 168 20.62 8.61 -0.43
N ALA A 169 19.35 8.92 -0.69
CA ALA A 169 18.93 10.14 -1.37
C ALA A 169 19.27 11.40 -0.56
N MET A 170 19.12 11.35 0.77
CA MET A 170 19.46 12.47 1.66
C MET A 170 20.98 12.72 1.69
N ILE A 171 21.79 11.67 1.86
CA ILE A 171 23.26 11.78 1.88
C ILE A 171 23.77 12.33 0.54
N ARG A 172 23.31 11.74 -0.58
CA ARG A 172 23.66 12.18 -1.93
C ARG A 172 23.26 13.64 -2.15
N GLY A 173 22.04 14.02 -1.78
CA GLY A 173 21.52 15.35 -2.02
C GLY A 173 22.29 16.43 -1.27
N GLU A 174 22.64 16.19 -0.01
CA GLU A 174 23.48 17.09 0.76
C GLU A 174 24.89 17.23 0.15
N TYR A 175 25.51 16.12 -0.25
CA TYR A 175 26.82 16.16 -0.93
C TYR A 175 26.77 16.97 -2.23
N ARG A 176 25.75 16.75 -3.07
CA ARG A 176 25.58 17.48 -4.33
C ARG A 176 25.21 18.94 -4.12
N PHE A 177 24.46 19.30 -3.08
CA PHE A 177 24.18 20.70 -2.77
C PHE A 177 25.46 21.46 -2.43
N ARG A 178 26.40 20.84 -1.70
CA ARG A 178 27.70 21.46 -1.39
C ARG A 178 28.55 21.70 -2.63
N LEU A 179 28.56 20.75 -3.56
CA LEU A 179 29.35 20.83 -4.80
C LEU A 179 28.72 21.74 -5.86
N TYR A 180 27.42 21.58 -6.10
CA TYR A 180 26.69 22.22 -7.19
C TYR A 180 25.68 23.25 -6.67
N GLY A 181 25.95 23.84 -5.50
CA GLY A 181 25.09 24.84 -4.87
C GLY A 181 25.10 26.19 -5.58
N PRO A 182 24.52 27.24 -4.96
CA PRO A 182 24.41 28.57 -5.56
C PRO A 182 25.73 29.19 -6.03
N LYS A 183 26.82 28.99 -5.27
CA LYS A 183 28.15 29.49 -5.64
C LYS A 183 28.69 28.84 -6.91
N PHE A 184 28.46 27.54 -7.08
CA PHE A 184 28.84 26.84 -8.30
C PHE A 184 27.98 27.31 -9.48
N PHE A 185 26.67 27.44 -9.24
CA PHE A 185 25.72 27.91 -10.25
C PHE A 185 26.14 29.27 -10.82
N SER A 186 26.47 30.25 -9.95
CA SER A 186 26.87 31.58 -10.39
C SER A 186 28.12 31.56 -11.25
N ASN A 187 29.05 30.65 -10.97
CA ASN A 187 30.31 30.55 -11.70
C ASN A 187 30.17 29.91 -13.10
N ILE A 188 29.15 29.08 -13.28
CA ILE A 188 28.98 28.30 -14.52
C ILE A 188 27.95 28.90 -15.46
N TYR A 189 26.91 29.54 -14.92
CA TYR A 189 25.84 30.11 -15.73
C TYR A 189 25.98 31.62 -15.84
N THR A 190 25.71 32.13 -17.04
CA THR A 190 25.65 33.57 -17.32
C THR A 190 24.46 33.86 -18.21
N TYR A 191 23.72 34.92 -17.93
CA TYR A 191 22.63 35.37 -18.79
C TYR A 191 23.16 36.35 -19.83
N ASN A 192 23.04 36.00 -21.12
CA ASN A 192 23.54 36.78 -22.24
C ASN A 192 22.51 36.81 -23.38
N ASN A 193 22.24 37.99 -23.94
CA ASN A 193 21.35 38.19 -25.10
C ASN A 193 19.97 37.50 -24.96
N GLY A 194 19.36 37.55 -23.77
CA GLY A 194 18.05 36.94 -23.53
C GLY A 194 18.06 35.42 -23.28
N HIS A 195 19.24 34.80 -23.23
CA HIS A 195 19.39 33.36 -23.06
C HIS A 195 20.40 33.01 -21.96
N TRP A 196 20.19 31.87 -21.31
CA TRP A 196 21.13 31.32 -20.34
C TRP A 196 22.21 30.51 -21.05
N VAL A 197 23.47 30.81 -20.75
CA VAL A 197 24.64 30.12 -21.30
C VAL A 197 25.40 29.45 -20.16
N SER A 198 25.89 28.23 -20.39
CA SER A 198 26.63 27.43 -19.40
C SER A 198 28.07 27.21 -19.83
N SER A 199 29.03 27.37 -18.90
CA SER A 199 30.47 27.18 -19.14
C SER A 199 31.00 25.83 -18.61
N TRP A 200 30.24 24.74 -18.74
CA TRP A 200 30.65 23.42 -18.24
C TRP A 200 31.96 22.91 -18.86
N GLU A 201 32.25 23.31 -20.10
CA GLU A 201 33.49 22.99 -20.82
C GLU A 201 34.74 23.51 -20.10
N LYS A 202 34.65 24.62 -19.36
CA LYS A 202 35.79 25.13 -18.57
C LYS A 202 36.18 24.22 -17.41
N ILE A 203 35.25 23.39 -16.92
CA ILE A 203 35.47 22.46 -15.81
C ILE A 203 35.79 21.05 -16.32
N PHE A 204 35.05 20.59 -17.33
CA PHE A 204 35.11 19.20 -17.79
C PHE A 204 35.81 19.03 -19.17
N GLY A 205 36.28 20.12 -19.77
CA GLY A 205 36.84 20.17 -21.11
C GLY A 205 35.79 20.13 -22.22
N ASP A 206 36.24 20.31 -23.46
CA ASP A 206 35.39 20.40 -24.68
C ASP A 206 34.57 19.13 -24.97
N LYS A 207 34.85 18.02 -24.27
CA LYS A 207 34.16 16.73 -24.42
C LYS A 207 33.11 16.45 -23.34
N ALA A 208 32.67 17.48 -22.59
CA ALA A 208 31.71 17.32 -21.50
C ALA A 208 30.33 16.75 -21.93
N GLY A 209 29.99 16.86 -23.22
CA GLY A 209 28.72 16.36 -23.76
C GLY A 209 27.48 17.09 -23.21
N SER A 210 27.63 18.38 -22.90
CA SER A 210 26.52 19.29 -22.57
C SER A 210 25.78 19.70 -23.83
N ILE A 211 24.45 19.83 -23.74
CA ILE A 211 23.64 20.37 -24.84
C ILE A 211 23.64 21.90 -24.73
N GLN A 212 24.14 22.58 -25.75
CA GLN A 212 24.25 24.04 -25.78
C GLN A 212 22.85 24.71 -25.74
N ASN A 213 22.78 25.91 -25.15
CA ASN A 213 21.57 26.75 -25.07
C ASN A 213 20.37 26.14 -24.33
N ALA A 214 20.63 25.21 -23.42
CA ALA A 214 19.62 24.60 -22.56
C ALA A 214 19.40 25.38 -21.25
N ASN A 215 18.21 25.23 -20.65
CA ASN A 215 17.88 25.88 -19.38
C ASN A 215 18.85 25.45 -18.26
N PRO A 216 19.19 26.36 -17.34
CA PRO A 216 19.99 26.00 -16.17
C PRO A 216 19.29 24.96 -15.28
N TYR A 217 20.08 24.23 -14.50
CA TYR A 217 19.54 23.21 -13.61
C TYR A 217 18.74 23.79 -12.44
N THR A 218 17.86 22.97 -11.87
CA THR A 218 17.08 23.29 -10.66
C THR A 218 17.50 22.42 -9.48
N SER A 219 16.73 22.42 -8.38
CA SER A 219 16.98 21.57 -7.20
C SER A 219 17.08 20.07 -7.48
N GLN A 220 16.57 19.60 -8.63
CA GLN A 220 16.74 18.23 -9.11
C GLN A 220 18.21 17.83 -9.30
N MET A 221 19.10 18.80 -9.48
CA MET A 221 20.54 18.56 -9.48
C MET A 221 21.01 17.91 -8.18
N TRP A 222 20.33 18.16 -7.07
CA TRP A 222 20.74 17.70 -5.75
C TRP A 222 19.86 16.55 -5.27
N PHE A 223 18.55 16.79 -5.20
CA PHE A 223 17.59 15.84 -4.66
C PHE A 223 16.70 15.26 -5.76
N PRO A 224 16.45 13.95 -5.79
CA PRO A 224 15.57 13.34 -6.79
C PRO A 224 14.12 13.85 -6.69
N TYR A 225 13.65 14.16 -5.49
CA TYR A 225 12.29 14.64 -5.25
C TYR A 225 12.30 15.98 -4.52
N TRP A 226 11.42 16.90 -4.94
CA TRP A 226 11.37 18.25 -4.40
C TRP A 226 11.15 18.30 -2.88
N PHE A 227 10.34 17.39 -2.32
CA PHE A 227 10.03 17.34 -0.89
C PHE A 227 11.21 16.84 -0.03
N MET A 228 12.29 16.36 -0.65
CA MET A 228 13.53 15.98 0.05
C MET A 228 14.49 17.16 0.21
N ASN A 229 14.29 18.24 -0.53
CA ASN A 229 15.17 19.40 -0.44
C ASN A 229 14.85 20.22 0.82
N LEU A 230 15.71 20.09 1.84
CA LEU A 230 15.60 20.86 3.09
C LEU A 230 16.26 22.24 3.00
N HIS A 231 16.99 22.52 1.93
CA HIS A 231 17.57 23.84 1.69
C HIS A 231 16.49 24.77 1.16
N THR A 232 15.97 25.65 2.01
CA THR A 232 14.89 26.59 1.62
C THR A 232 15.42 27.95 1.19
N ASN A 233 16.53 28.39 1.76
CA ASN A 233 17.05 29.75 1.61
C ASN A 233 18.19 29.79 0.59
N TYR A 234 17.90 29.47 -0.67
CA TYR A 234 18.88 29.60 -1.75
C TYR A 234 18.27 30.25 -2.98
N THR A 235 19.03 31.16 -3.60
CA THR A 235 18.71 31.74 -4.90
C THR A 235 19.77 31.30 -5.89
N LEU A 236 19.35 30.80 -7.05
CA LEU A 236 20.26 30.53 -8.17
C LEU A 236 20.32 31.80 -9.03
N LYS A 237 21.47 32.48 -8.98
CA LYS A 237 21.76 33.71 -9.73
C LYS A 237 23.08 33.60 -10.48
N ASP A 238 23.21 34.26 -11.62
CA ASP A 238 24.50 34.36 -12.32
C ASP A 238 25.46 35.35 -11.64
N VAL A 239 26.65 35.52 -12.22
CA VAL A 239 27.66 36.49 -11.76
C VAL A 239 27.13 37.93 -11.73
N ASN A 240 26.20 38.26 -12.62
CA ASN A 240 25.65 39.60 -12.82
C ASN A 240 24.43 39.87 -11.93
N GLY A 241 23.99 38.87 -11.15
CA GLY A 241 22.83 38.98 -10.27
C GLY A 241 21.48 38.66 -10.92
N ASN A 242 21.45 38.23 -12.19
CA ASN A 242 20.23 37.76 -12.85
C ASN A 242 19.74 36.49 -12.15
N VAL A 243 18.47 36.46 -11.77
CA VAL A 243 17.88 35.36 -11.01
C VAL A 243 17.27 34.33 -11.97
N TRP A 244 17.74 33.09 -11.90
CA TRP A 244 17.13 31.94 -12.58
C TRP A 244 16.05 31.30 -11.73
N PHE A 245 16.40 30.97 -10.48
CA PHE A 245 15.53 30.30 -9.54
C PHE A 245 15.44 31.13 -8.26
N PRO A 246 14.31 31.80 -7.99
CA PRO A 246 14.16 32.61 -6.80
C PRO A 246 14.15 31.74 -5.54
N THR A 247 14.60 32.30 -4.41
CA THR A 247 14.41 31.67 -3.11
C THR A 247 12.91 31.44 -2.87
N ASN A 248 12.53 30.21 -2.55
CA ASN A 248 11.22 29.95 -1.99
C ASN A 248 11.22 30.46 -0.55
N ASN A 249 10.37 31.44 -0.22
CA ASN A 249 10.22 32.00 1.12
C ASN A 249 9.53 31.03 2.10
N ILE A 250 9.89 29.75 2.05
CA ILE A 250 9.42 28.71 2.97
C ILE A 250 10.42 28.70 4.13
N SER A 251 9.98 28.90 5.36
CA SER A 251 10.88 28.76 6.51
C SER A 251 11.42 27.33 6.59
N GLN A 252 12.63 27.14 7.12
CA GLN A 252 13.22 25.81 7.34
C GLN A 252 12.29 24.86 8.12
N THR A 253 11.57 25.36 9.13
CA THR A 253 10.58 24.59 9.90
C THR A 253 9.48 23.99 9.02
N HIS A 254 8.96 24.79 8.08
CA HIS A 254 7.94 24.33 7.14
C HIS A 254 8.49 23.27 6.17
N ALA A 255 9.73 23.40 5.70
CA ALA A 255 10.35 22.37 4.86
C ALA A 255 10.58 21.06 5.62
N ILE A 256 11.03 21.12 6.88
CA ILE A 256 11.14 19.95 7.75
C ILE A 256 9.77 19.29 7.95
N LEU A 257 8.72 20.09 8.18
CA LEU A 257 7.35 19.57 8.32
C LEU A 257 6.87 18.89 7.03
N ILE A 258 7.09 19.50 5.87
CA ILE A 258 6.74 18.91 4.56
C ILE A 258 7.48 17.58 4.35
N PHE A 259 8.78 17.55 4.64
CA PHE A 259 9.59 16.34 4.56
C PHE A 259 9.09 15.24 5.51
N ALA A 260 8.81 15.56 6.77
CA ALA A 260 8.30 14.62 7.75
C ALA A 260 6.91 14.08 7.34
N LEU A 261 6.03 14.96 6.86
CA LEU A 261 4.71 14.57 6.35
C LEU A 261 4.84 13.67 5.12
N ALA A 262 5.75 13.97 4.19
CA ALA A 262 6.02 13.13 3.03
C ALA A 262 6.51 11.73 3.47
N CYS A 263 7.44 11.64 4.42
CA CYS A 263 7.92 10.37 4.97
C CYS A 263 6.79 9.57 5.63
N PHE A 264 5.92 10.24 6.39
CA PHE A 264 4.75 9.61 7.00
C PHE A 264 3.76 9.08 5.95
N CYS A 265 3.42 9.90 4.95
CA CYS A 265 2.51 9.53 3.87
C CYS A 265 3.04 8.35 3.05
N ILE A 266 4.33 8.37 2.67
CA ILE A 266 4.97 7.28 1.93
C ILE A 266 4.98 6.00 2.76
N SER A 267 5.33 6.09 4.04
CA SER A 267 5.29 4.94 4.96
C SER A 267 3.88 4.36 5.09
N ALA A 268 2.87 5.23 5.21
CA ALA A 268 1.47 4.83 5.25
C ALA A 268 1.03 4.15 3.95
N ILE A 269 1.45 4.64 2.78
CA ILE A 269 1.20 4.01 1.48
C ILE A 269 1.83 2.61 1.43
N VAL A 270 3.10 2.48 1.80
CA VAL A 270 3.82 1.20 1.81
C VAL A 270 3.11 0.18 2.71
N ILE A 271 2.80 0.55 3.96
CA ILE A 271 2.13 -0.33 4.92
C ILE A 271 0.73 -0.70 4.44
N THR A 272 -0.05 0.29 3.96
CA THR A 272 -1.41 0.06 3.49
C THR A 272 -1.42 -0.84 2.26
N ALA A 273 -0.51 -0.64 1.32
CA ALA A 273 -0.36 -1.49 0.14
C ALA A 273 -0.03 -2.93 0.53
N GLN A 274 0.93 -3.15 1.45
CA GLN A 274 1.25 -4.49 1.96
C GLN A 274 0.02 -5.18 2.55
N LEU A 275 -0.70 -4.51 3.44
CA LEU A 275 -1.88 -5.07 4.10
C LEU A 275 -3.03 -5.30 3.10
N PHE A 276 -3.19 -4.41 2.13
CA PHE A 276 -4.20 -4.52 1.07
C PHE A 276 -3.93 -5.75 0.19
N TYR A 277 -2.73 -5.90 -0.35
CA TYR A 277 -2.37 -7.03 -1.21
C TYR A 277 -2.37 -8.35 -0.45
N LEU A 278 -1.94 -8.36 0.81
CA LEU A 278 -2.05 -9.52 1.68
C LEU A 278 -3.50 -9.93 1.94
N ASN A 279 -4.37 -8.96 2.22
CA ASN A 279 -5.80 -9.21 2.39
C ASN A 279 -6.43 -9.73 1.09
N TRP A 280 -6.06 -9.16 -0.05
CA TRP A 280 -6.51 -9.60 -1.37
C TRP A 280 -6.12 -11.05 -1.64
N ASN A 281 -4.85 -11.38 -1.42
CA ASN A 281 -4.32 -12.74 -1.52
C ASN A 281 -5.11 -13.71 -0.65
N ASN A 282 -5.24 -13.41 0.65
CA ASN A 282 -5.91 -14.29 1.60
C ASN A 282 -7.40 -14.45 1.29
N LYS A 283 -8.10 -13.37 0.89
CA LYS A 283 -9.50 -13.45 0.48
C LYS A 283 -9.68 -14.34 -0.74
N LYS A 284 -8.75 -14.29 -1.68
CA LYS A 284 -8.76 -15.15 -2.86
C LYS A 284 -8.40 -16.58 -2.52
N PHE A 285 -7.43 -16.81 -1.65
CA PHE A 285 -7.09 -18.13 -1.12
C PHE A 285 -8.33 -18.82 -0.56
N TYR A 286 -9.06 -18.19 0.36
CA TYR A 286 -10.28 -18.76 0.96
C TYR A 286 -11.46 -18.92 0.01
N ARG A 287 -11.43 -18.29 -1.16
CA ARG A 287 -12.44 -18.52 -2.19
C ARG A 287 -12.19 -19.84 -2.90
N TRP A 288 -10.94 -20.17 -3.15
CA TRP A 288 -10.54 -21.30 -4.00
C TRP A 288 -10.02 -22.51 -3.24
N HIS A 289 -9.77 -22.37 -1.94
CA HIS A 289 -9.26 -23.44 -1.10
C HIS A 289 -10.19 -23.72 0.08
N ASP A 290 -10.19 -24.98 0.50
CA ASP A 290 -10.75 -25.38 1.78
C ASP A 290 -9.79 -25.02 2.94
N ILE A 291 -10.14 -25.48 4.13
CA ILE A 291 -9.35 -25.26 5.35
C ILE A 291 -8.03 -26.05 5.36
N ASN A 292 -8.01 -27.17 4.66
CA ASN A 292 -6.88 -28.08 4.54
C ASN A 292 -5.99 -27.70 3.35
N GLU A 293 -6.20 -26.50 2.79
CA GLU A 293 -5.47 -25.96 1.65
C GLU A 293 -5.68 -26.74 0.35
N ASN A 294 -6.69 -27.63 0.30
CA ASN A 294 -7.08 -28.30 -0.92
C ASN A 294 -7.88 -27.36 -1.80
N LEU A 295 -7.69 -27.49 -3.11
CA LEU A 295 -8.46 -26.75 -4.10
C LEU A 295 -9.91 -27.23 -4.12
N LEU A 296 -10.84 -26.28 -4.07
CA LEU A 296 -12.27 -26.58 -4.19
C LEU A 296 -12.62 -27.00 -5.62
N SER A 297 -13.61 -27.88 -5.75
CA SER A 297 -14.24 -28.12 -7.04
C SER A 297 -14.98 -26.85 -7.49
N LYS A 298 -15.22 -26.74 -8.81
CA LYS A 298 -15.94 -25.59 -9.36
C LYS A 298 -17.37 -25.51 -8.81
N GLU A 299 -18.02 -26.66 -8.65
CA GLU A 299 -19.37 -26.78 -8.11
C GLU A 299 -19.43 -26.29 -6.67
N GLU A 300 -18.46 -26.70 -5.84
CA GLU A 300 -18.39 -26.27 -4.44
C GLU A 300 -18.11 -24.77 -4.32
N HIS A 301 -17.17 -24.25 -5.11
CA HIS A 301 -16.90 -22.82 -5.20
C HIS A 301 -18.16 -22.02 -5.56
N ASP A 302 -18.88 -22.44 -6.61
CA ASP A 302 -20.08 -21.75 -7.08
C ASP A 302 -21.23 -21.84 -6.06
N TYR A 303 -21.35 -22.99 -5.37
CA TYR A 303 -22.26 -23.16 -4.24
C TYR A 303 -21.96 -22.19 -3.09
N ARG A 304 -20.69 -22.04 -2.68
CA ARG A 304 -20.29 -21.10 -1.64
C ARG A 304 -20.61 -19.65 -2.03
N ILE A 305 -20.37 -19.26 -3.29
CA ILE A 305 -20.74 -17.93 -3.78
C ILE A 305 -22.26 -17.73 -3.72
N LYS A 306 -23.05 -18.75 -4.10
CA LYS A 306 -24.52 -18.68 -4.05
C LYS A 306 -25.03 -18.51 -2.62
N ILE A 307 -24.48 -19.25 -1.65
CA ILE A 307 -24.79 -19.08 -0.23
C ILE A 307 -24.41 -17.69 0.27
N GLU A 308 -23.21 -17.19 -0.05
CA GLU A 308 -22.78 -15.86 0.39
C GLU A 308 -23.73 -14.77 -0.14
N LYS A 309 -24.12 -14.86 -1.41
CA LYS A 309 -25.11 -13.96 -2.03
C LYS A 309 -26.48 -14.07 -1.37
N LEU A 310 -26.94 -15.29 -1.08
CA LEU A 310 -28.22 -15.53 -0.40
C LEU A 310 -28.21 -14.94 1.02
N ASN A 311 -27.16 -15.19 1.80
CA ASN A 311 -27.02 -14.66 3.16
C ASN A 311 -27.00 -13.12 3.16
N LYS A 312 -26.32 -12.49 2.21
CA LYS A 312 -26.34 -11.03 2.04
C LYS A 312 -27.75 -10.52 1.70
N LYS A 313 -28.46 -11.19 0.80
CA LYS A 313 -29.84 -10.84 0.43
C LYS A 313 -30.78 -10.97 1.63
N ASN A 314 -30.69 -12.07 2.37
CA ASN A 314 -31.49 -12.34 3.57
C ASN A 314 -31.22 -11.31 4.67
N MET A 315 -29.95 -10.93 4.87
CA MET A 315 -29.58 -9.88 5.82
C MET A 315 -30.18 -8.51 5.42
N MET A 316 -30.08 -8.13 4.15
CA MET A 316 -30.68 -6.89 3.65
C MET A 316 -32.21 -6.89 3.76
N PHE A 317 -32.84 -8.03 3.47
CA PHE A 317 -34.28 -8.21 3.63
C PHE A 317 -34.72 -8.11 5.09
N TYR A 318 -34.00 -8.76 6.00
CA TYR A 318 -34.23 -8.66 7.44
C TYR A 318 -34.12 -7.21 7.93
N LEU A 319 -33.08 -6.47 7.52
CA LEU A 319 -32.93 -5.05 7.84
C LEU A 319 -34.09 -4.21 7.29
N LYS A 320 -34.58 -4.52 6.07
CA LYS A 320 -35.73 -3.84 5.48
C LYS A 320 -37.02 -4.11 6.26
N ILE A 321 -37.27 -5.37 6.66
CA ILE A 321 -38.41 -5.72 7.51
C ILE A 321 -38.34 -4.96 8.83
N LEU A 322 -37.17 -4.94 9.46
CA LEU A 322 -36.96 -4.25 10.73
C LEU A 322 -37.28 -2.75 10.61
N LEU A 323 -36.80 -2.09 9.55
CA LEU A 323 -37.13 -0.70 9.27
C LEU A 323 -38.63 -0.47 9.02
N ILE A 324 -39.29 -1.35 8.26
CA ILE A 324 -40.74 -1.26 7.99
C ILE A 324 -41.54 -1.43 9.28
N HIS A 325 -41.17 -2.40 10.13
CA HIS A 325 -41.82 -2.65 11.41
C HIS A 325 -41.72 -1.43 12.32
N THR A 326 -40.50 -0.90 12.52
CA THR A 326 -40.26 0.29 13.34
C THR A 326 -41.03 1.52 12.81
N ASN A 327 -41.09 1.70 11.50
CA ASN A 327 -41.84 2.81 10.89
C ASN A 327 -43.36 2.63 11.06
N THR A 328 -43.86 1.40 10.93
CA THR A 328 -45.28 1.07 11.12
C THR A 328 -45.69 1.26 12.58
N GLU A 329 -44.90 0.78 13.53
CA GLU A 329 -45.11 1.00 14.96
C GLU A 329 -45.15 2.50 15.29
N LEU A 330 -44.18 3.28 14.78
CA LEU A 330 -44.14 4.72 14.98
C LEU A 330 -45.36 5.42 14.37
N ARG A 331 -45.81 4.98 13.19
CA ARG A 331 -47.01 5.52 12.53
C ARG A 331 -48.27 5.20 13.32
N ASN A 332 -48.44 3.94 13.73
CA ASN A 332 -49.59 3.50 14.54
C ASN A 332 -49.63 4.24 15.87
N TRP A 333 -48.48 4.40 16.52
CA TRP A 333 -48.34 5.20 17.73
C TRP A 333 -48.74 6.66 17.48
N LYS A 334 -48.24 7.31 16.41
CA LYS A 334 -48.65 8.68 16.04
C LYS A 334 -50.15 8.80 15.75
N THR A 335 -50.75 7.81 15.11
CA THR A 335 -52.20 7.78 14.84
C THR A 335 -52.98 7.64 16.15
N SER A 336 -52.55 6.77 17.06
CA SER A 336 -53.18 6.62 18.38
C SER A 336 -53.14 7.89 19.24
N LEU A 337 -52.14 8.76 19.02
CA LEU A 337 -52.09 10.07 19.67
C LEU A 337 -53.18 11.03 19.16
N LYS A 338 -53.59 10.93 17.89
CA LYS A 338 -54.56 11.87 17.29
C LYS A 338 -55.94 11.78 17.93
N THR A 339 -56.35 10.62 18.45
CA THR A 339 -57.66 10.41 19.06
C THR A 339 -57.74 10.87 20.52
N LEU A 340 -56.61 11.16 21.15
CA LEU A 340 -56.53 11.52 22.57
C LEU A 340 -56.67 13.03 22.80
N SER A 341 -57.13 13.42 24.00
CA SER A 341 -57.14 14.81 24.46
C SER A 341 -55.72 15.36 24.65
N LYS A 342 -55.55 16.69 24.72
CA LYS A 342 -54.23 17.34 24.81
C LYS A 342 -53.43 16.88 26.05
N THR A 343 -54.10 16.69 27.17
CA THR A 343 -53.52 16.22 28.44
C THR A 343 -53.07 14.76 28.33
N GLU A 344 -53.89 13.88 27.78
CA GLU A 344 -53.57 12.47 27.54
C GLU A 344 -52.43 12.29 26.53
N ARG A 345 -52.41 13.07 25.44
CA ARG A 345 -51.30 13.08 24.47
C ARG A 345 -49.97 13.39 25.13
N LYS A 346 -49.94 14.41 26.01
CA LYS A 346 -48.73 14.78 26.75
C LYS A 346 -48.26 13.63 27.64
N LYS A 347 -49.19 12.98 28.36
CA LYS A 347 -48.90 11.81 29.19
C LYS A 347 -48.32 10.65 28.37
N LYS A 348 -48.96 10.27 27.25
CA LYS A 348 -48.51 9.21 26.34
C LYS A 348 -47.15 9.50 25.70
N LEU A 349 -46.86 10.77 25.39
CA LEU A 349 -45.56 11.18 24.86
C LEU A 349 -44.45 10.96 25.90
N GLU A 350 -44.70 11.32 27.16
CA GLU A 350 -43.75 11.11 28.25
C GLU A 350 -43.58 9.61 28.58
N GLU A 351 -44.64 8.82 28.54
CA GLU A 351 -44.58 7.35 28.63
C GLU A 351 -43.67 6.76 27.53
N TYR A 352 -43.89 7.14 26.27
CA TYR A 352 -43.09 6.67 25.14
C TYR A 352 -41.61 7.07 25.24
N LYS A 353 -41.33 8.32 25.66
CA LYS A 353 -39.94 8.76 25.92
C LYS A 353 -39.30 7.94 27.05
N SER A 354 -40.05 7.64 28.10
CA SER A 354 -39.61 6.81 29.22
C SER A 354 -39.31 5.37 28.77
N GLU A 355 -40.18 4.77 27.96
CA GLU A 355 -39.96 3.45 27.37
C GLU A 355 -38.73 3.42 26.46
N LEU A 356 -38.59 4.38 25.54
CA LEU A 356 -37.39 4.49 24.70
C LEU A 356 -36.11 4.62 25.53
N LYS A 357 -36.16 5.39 26.62
CA LYS A 357 -35.03 5.51 27.55
C LYS A 357 -34.74 4.18 28.23
N LYS A 358 -35.76 3.45 28.71
CA LYS A 358 -35.62 2.11 29.29
C LYS A 358 -35.02 1.11 28.30
N THR A 359 -35.52 1.06 27.07
CA THR A 359 -35.00 0.17 26.02
C THR A 359 -33.52 0.47 25.73
N ARG A 360 -33.15 1.75 25.56
CA ARG A 360 -31.74 2.16 25.37
C ARG A 360 -30.85 1.79 26.56
N VAL A 361 -31.36 1.92 27.79
CA VAL A 361 -30.63 1.53 29.00
C VAL A 361 -30.46 0.01 29.05
N ASN A 362 -31.50 -0.76 28.75
CA ASN A 362 -31.44 -2.22 28.69
C ASN A 362 -30.48 -2.72 27.62
N GLU A 363 -30.49 -2.14 26.42
CA GLU A 363 -29.51 -2.45 25.36
C GLU A 363 -28.08 -2.15 25.79
N ARG A 364 -27.85 -1.02 26.49
CA ARG A 364 -26.54 -0.66 27.04
C ARG A 364 -26.10 -1.65 28.12
N LEU A 365 -27.01 -2.03 29.02
CA LEU A 365 -26.77 -3.01 30.08
C LEU A 365 -26.45 -4.38 29.48
N GLN A 366 -27.20 -4.83 28.48
CA GLN A 366 -26.96 -6.10 27.81
C GLN A 366 -25.60 -6.08 27.11
N LYS A 367 -25.29 -5.03 26.33
CA LYS A 367 -23.95 -4.85 25.73
C LYS A 367 -22.84 -4.83 26.78
N SER A 368 -23.08 -4.22 27.94
CA SER A 368 -22.14 -4.20 29.06
C SER A 368 -21.93 -5.59 29.65
N LYS A 369 -23.00 -6.35 29.90
CA LYS A 369 -22.94 -7.74 30.38
C LYS A 369 -22.15 -8.62 29.41
N THR A 370 -22.45 -8.56 28.10
CA THR A 370 -21.71 -9.35 27.09
C THR A 370 -20.23 -8.96 27.03
N ARG A 371 -19.89 -7.67 27.22
CA ARG A 371 -18.49 -7.22 27.31
C ARG A 371 -17.80 -7.71 28.57
N LEU A 372 -18.51 -7.73 29.71
CA LEU A 372 -17.99 -8.22 30.98
C LEU A 372 -17.74 -9.73 30.92
N GLU A 373 -18.68 -10.50 30.37
CA GLU A 373 -18.51 -11.93 30.12
C GLU A 373 -17.33 -12.21 29.21
N ALA A 374 -17.20 -11.48 28.09
CA ALA A 374 -16.05 -11.61 27.20
C ALA A 374 -14.71 -11.25 27.90
N LYS A 375 -14.73 -10.28 28.81
CA LYS A 375 -13.56 -9.91 29.63
C LYS A 375 -13.20 -11.02 30.62
N ARG A 376 -14.17 -11.55 31.37
CA ARG A 376 -14.00 -12.68 32.30
C ARG A 376 -13.45 -13.91 31.59
N ASN A 377 -14.02 -14.26 30.43
CA ASN A 377 -13.54 -15.39 29.62
C ASN A 377 -12.10 -15.18 29.12
N LYS A 378 -11.72 -13.93 28.80
CA LYS A 378 -10.35 -13.59 28.41
C LYS A 378 -9.38 -13.68 29.59
N GLU A 379 -9.80 -13.26 30.79
CA GLU A 379 -9.02 -13.39 32.03
C GLU A 379 -8.80 -14.86 32.38
N ALA A 380 -9.86 -15.66 32.44
CA ALA A 380 -9.78 -17.10 32.67
C ALA A 380 -8.85 -17.80 31.65
N LEU A 381 -8.94 -17.43 30.37
CA LEU A 381 -8.04 -17.95 29.35
C LEU A 381 -6.58 -17.55 29.58
N ASN A 382 -6.32 -16.31 30.00
CA ASN A 382 -4.97 -15.84 30.29
C ASN A 382 -4.39 -16.55 31.52
N ASP A 383 -5.19 -16.77 32.56
CA ASP A 383 -4.80 -17.50 33.75
C ASP A 383 -4.43 -18.94 33.38
N LEU A 384 -5.26 -19.62 32.59
CA LEU A 384 -4.96 -20.94 32.05
C LEU A 384 -3.65 -20.94 31.24
N LEU A 385 -3.45 -19.97 30.35
CA LEU A 385 -2.21 -19.83 29.58
C LEU A 385 -0.98 -19.55 30.46
N ASN A 386 -1.16 -18.88 31.60
CA ASN A 386 -0.09 -18.58 32.55
C ASN A 386 0.35 -19.82 33.33
N THR A 387 -0.54 -20.78 33.56
CA THR A 387 -0.19 -22.07 34.19
C THR A 387 0.66 -22.98 33.29
N LEU A 388 0.70 -22.71 31.98
CA LEU A 388 1.47 -23.50 31.01
C LEU A 388 2.94 -23.04 30.93
N SER A 389 3.82 -23.98 30.57
CA SER A 389 5.22 -23.71 30.24
C SER A 389 5.33 -22.70 29.07
N THR A 390 6.46 -22.02 28.93
CA THR A 390 6.65 -21.01 27.86
C THR A 390 6.49 -21.62 26.46
N MET A 391 6.98 -22.84 26.26
CA MET A 391 6.85 -23.58 25.00
C MET A 391 5.40 -23.97 24.72
N ASP A 392 4.72 -24.59 25.69
CA ASP A 392 3.32 -25.03 25.55
C ASP A 392 2.38 -23.84 25.38
N ARG A 393 2.64 -22.74 26.09
CA ARG A 393 1.88 -21.49 25.96
C ARG A 393 1.94 -20.96 24.53
N SER A 394 3.08 -21.08 23.85
CA SER A 394 3.22 -20.65 22.46
C SER A 394 2.37 -21.51 21.52
N PHE A 395 2.37 -22.82 21.75
CA PHE A 395 1.60 -23.82 20.99
C PHE A 395 0.09 -23.67 21.21
N VAL A 396 -0.37 -23.60 22.46
CA VAL A 396 -1.79 -23.41 22.79
C VAL A 396 -2.31 -22.07 22.26
N LYS A 397 -1.53 -20.99 22.35
CA LYS A 397 -1.90 -19.70 21.74
C LYS A 397 -2.01 -19.79 20.22
N HIS A 398 -1.22 -20.64 19.56
CA HIS A 398 -1.33 -20.86 18.12
C HIS A 398 -2.64 -21.60 17.80
N ASN A 399 -2.91 -22.72 18.47
CA ASN A 399 -4.11 -23.54 18.24
C ASN A 399 -5.41 -22.78 18.51
N LEU A 400 -5.49 -21.98 19.58
CA LEU A 400 -6.68 -21.16 19.87
C LEU A 400 -6.96 -20.11 18.78
N ARG A 401 -5.90 -19.56 18.19
CA ARG A 401 -6.04 -18.60 17.07
C ARG A 401 -6.48 -19.32 15.81
N GLU A 402 -5.93 -20.49 15.58
CA GLU A 402 -6.28 -21.33 14.45
C GLU A 402 -7.75 -21.77 14.54
N ALA A 403 -8.20 -22.25 15.70
CA ALA A 403 -9.62 -22.53 15.96
C ALA A 403 -10.51 -21.30 15.69
N LYS A 404 -10.08 -20.09 16.12
CA LYS A 404 -10.82 -18.85 15.84
C LYS A 404 -10.81 -18.48 14.35
N ARG A 405 -9.73 -18.78 13.62
CA ARG A 405 -9.64 -18.65 12.15
C ARG A 405 -10.67 -19.55 11.51
N LEU A 406 -10.66 -20.84 11.86
CA LEU A 406 -11.59 -21.85 11.38
C LEU A 406 -13.05 -21.48 11.65
N GLN A 407 -13.38 -21.06 12.88
CA GLN A 407 -14.72 -20.61 13.24
C GLN A 407 -15.21 -19.44 12.34
N LYS A 408 -14.32 -18.51 11.98
CA LYS A 408 -14.66 -17.42 11.05
C LYS A 408 -14.86 -17.92 9.62
N LEU A 409 -14.14 -18.96 9.20
CA LEU A 409 -14.27 -19.57 7.88
C LEU A 409 -15.57 -20.35 7.77
N VAL A 410 -15.95 -21.12 8.79
CA VAL A 410 -17.26 -21.81 8.87
C VAL A 410 -18.40 -20.81 8.75
N LYS A 411 -18.34 -19.70 9.50
CA LYS A 411 -19.34 -18.62 9.40
C LYS A 411 -19.43 -17.99 8.00
N LYS A 412 -18.39 -18.13 7.18
CA LYS A 412 -18.37 -17.70 5.77
C LYS A 412 -18.78 -18.80 4.79
N GLY A 413 -19.19 -19.97 5.28
CA GLY A 413 -19.62 -21.10 4.46
C GLY A 413 -18.46 -21.96 3.92
N VAL A 414 -17.27 -21.86 4.52
CA VAL A 414 -16.16 -22.78 4.20
C VAL A 414 -16.42 -24.11 4.92
N LEU A 415 -16.58 -25.19 4.16
CA LEU A 415 -16.77 -26.53 4.71
C LEU A 415 -15.49 -27.00 5.39
N ILE A 416 -15.63 -27.59 6.58
CA ILE A 416 -14.54 -28.30 7.27
C ILE A 416 -14.75 -29.78 7.01
N SER A 417 -13.67 -30.52 6.75
CA SER A 417 -13.74 -31.98 6.82
C SER A 417 -14.26 -32.42 8.20
N ASN A 418 -15.09 -33.45 8.23
CA ASN A 418 -15.72 -33.92 9.48
C ASN A 418 -14.68 -34.37 10.54
N ASN A 419 -13.49 -34.76 10.10
CA ASN A 419 -12.41 -35.22 10.97
C ASN A 419 -11.68 -34.08 11.67
N ASP A 420 -11.43 -32.97 10.98
CA ASP A 420 -10.72 -31.82 11.58
C ASP A 420 -11.62 -31.10 12.57
N TYR A 421 -12.91 -30.95 12.25
CA TYR A 421 -13.88 -30.32 13.15
C TYR A 421 -14.00 -31.09 14.48
N LYS A 422 -14.15 -32.42 14.43
CA LYS A 422 -14.17 -33.27 15.63
C LYS A 422 -12.88 -33.17 16.44
N ARG A 423 -11.71 -33.12 15.79
CA ARG A 423 -10.43 -32.93 16.49
C ARG A 423 -10.36 -31.60 17.22
N TYR A 424 -10.86 -30.52 16.63
CA TYR A 424 -10.90 -29.21 17.28
C TYR A 424 -11.96 -29.11 18.39
N GLU A 425 -13.14 -29.72 18.20
CA GLU A 425 -14.13 -29.86 19.27
C GLU A 425 -13.55 -30.63 20.45
N GLN A 426 -12.87 -31.75 20.22
CA GLN A 426 -12.19 -32.52 21.28
C GLN A 426 -11.11 -31.70 21.99
N ILE A 427 -10.34 -30.88 21.28
CA ILE A 427 -9.36 -29.98 21.91
C ILE A 427 -10.07 -28.95 22.78
N ILE A 428 -11.15 -28.33 22.30
CA ILE A 428 -11.93 -27.34 23.06
C ILE A 428 -12.60 -28.00 24.28
N GLU A 429 -13.23 -29.15 24.12
CA GLU A 429 -13.84 -29.93 25.20
C GLU A 429 -12.80 -30.41 26.21
N SER A 430 -11.61 -30.84 25.77
CA SER A 430 -10.53 -31.25 26.69
C SER A 430 -9.99 -30.09 27.52
N LEU A 431 -9.97 -28.88 26.95
CA LEU A 431 -9.61 -27.65 27.67
C LEU A 431 -10.71 -27.26 28.67
N GLN A 432 -11.99 -27.40 28.29
CA GLN A 432 -13.13 -27.13 29.16
C GLN A 432 -13.28 -28.17 30.29
N ASN A 433 -13.03 -29.45 30.02
CA ASN A 433 -13.12 -30.54 31.00
C ASN A 433 -11.96 -30.56 31.98
N LYS A 434 -10.80 -29.98 31.63
CA LYS A 434 -9.69 -29.79 32.59
C LYS A 434 -10.01 -28.74 33.66
N ASP A 435 -10.87 -27.76 33.38
CA ASP A 435 -11.35 -26.80 34.37
C ASP A 435 -12.31 -27.45 35.38
N ASN A 436 -13.14 -28.40 34.95
CA ASN A 436 -14.06 -29.12 35.84
C ASN A 436 -13.37 -30.14 36.77
N LYS A 437 -12.12 -30.54 36.49
CA LYS A 437 -11.35 -31.48 37.34
C LYS A 437 -10.44 -30.78 38.37
N LYS A 438 -10.40 -29.44 38.40
CA LYS A 438 -9.55 -28.67 39.31
C LYS A 438 -10.31 -27.81 40.34
N MET A 439 -11.62 -28.01 40.50
CA MET A 439 -12.34 -27.53 41.69
C MET A 439 -12.56 -28.71 42.64
N PRO A 440 -11.80 -28.81 43.76
CA PRO A 440 -12.23 -29.56 44.93
C PRO A 440 -13.43 -28.88 45.61
#